data_AF-A0AA43BMS5-F1
#
_entry.id   AF-A0AA43BMS5-F1
#
_cell.length_a   1.000
_cell.length_b   1.000
_cell.length_c   1.000
_cell.angle_alpha   90.00
_cell.angle_beta   90.00
_cell.angle_gamma   90.00
#
_symmetry.space_group_name_H-M   'P 1'
#
loop_
_entity.id
_entity.type
_entity.pdbx_description
1 polymer ?
#
loop_
_entity_poly.entity_id
_entity_poly.type
_entity_poly.pdbx_seq_one_letter_code
_entity_poly.pdbx_strand_id
1 'polypeptide(L)' 'MHPSDSHTDTDRALLEGLLQLAVEGQTEDQDFQRIGEEVFARLMDTYGQQTAA' A
#
# COMPACT_ATOMS: atom_id res chain seq x y z
N MET A 1 5.05 -1.48 -22.90
CA MET A 1 4.94 -1.29 -21.44
C MET A 1 3.98 -2.37 -20.95
N HIS A 2 4.47 -3.37 -20.20
CA HIS A 2 3.60 -4.43 -19.69
C HIS A 2 2.77 -3.85 -18.53
N PRO A 3 1.44 -4.06 -18.49
CA PRO A 3 0.58 -3.52 -17.43
C PRO A 3 0.97 -4.02 -16.02
N SER A 4 1.69 -5.14 -15.92
CA SER A 4 2.20 -5.69 -14.66
C SER A 4 3.31 -4.85 -14.02
N ASP A 5 4.13 -4.16 -14.83
CA ASP A 5 5.23 -3.32 -14.33
C ASP A 5 4.67 -2.06 -13.65
N SER A 6 3.63 -1.46 -14.25
CA SER A 6 2.95 -0.29 -13.69
C SER A 6 2.25 -0.56 -12.36
N HIS A 7 1.78 -1.80 -12.12
CA HIS A 7 1.18 -2.17 -10.84
C HIS A 7 2.23 -2.21 -9.73
N THR A 8 3.37 -2.84 -10.03
CA THR A 8 4.49 -2.99 -9.09
C THR A 8 5.09 -1.63 -8.72
N ASP A 9 5.25 -0.72 -9.68
CA ASP A 9 5.71 0.65 -9.42
C ASP A 9 4.72 1.44 -8.54
N THR A 10 3.41 1.22 -8.74
CA THR A 10 2.39 1.87 -7.92
C THR A 10 2.40 1.35 -6.48
N ASP A 11 2.49 0.03 -6.30
CA ASP A 11 2.58 -0.60 -4.97
C ASP A 11 3.82 -0.13 -4.22
N ARG A 12 4.95 -0.03 -4.93
CA ARG A 12 6.20 0.48 -4.38
C ARG A 12 6.05 1.94 -3.91
N ALA A 13 5.47 2.81 -4.73
CA ALA A 13 5.26 4.21 -4.36
C ALA A 13 4.36 4.38 -3.13
N LEU A 14 3.31 3.55 -3.01
CA LEU A 14 2.41 3.54 -1.85
C LEU A 14 3.16 3.13 -0.57
N LEU A 15 3.96 2.07 -0.63
CA LEU A 15 4.73 1.59 0.52
C LEU A 15 5.82 2.59 0.93
N GLU A 16 6.50 3.21 -0.03
CA GLU A 16 7.50 4.26 0.23
C GLU A 16 6.85 5.49 0.89
N GLY A 17 5.68 5.92 0.40
CA GLY A 17 4.92 7.03 1.00
C GLY A 17 4.46 6.73 2.42
N LEU A 18 3.94 5.52 2.66
CA LEU A 18 3.50 5.10 4.00
C LEU A 18 4.67 5.07 4.99
N LEU A 19 5.83 4.54 4.56
CA LEU A 19 7.03 4.49 5.38
C LEU A 19 7.54 5.89 5.70
N GLN A 20 7.57 6.79 4.71
CA GLN A 20 8.03 8.16 4.92
C GLN A 20 7.21 8.88 5.99
N LEU A 21 5.88 8.80 5.90
CA LEU A 21 4.97 9.40 6.88
C LEU A 21 5.14 8.80 8.28
N ALA A 22 5.36 7.48 8.39
CA ALA A 22 5.64 6.82 9.66
C ALA A 22 6.97 7.33 10.29
N VAL A 23 8.01 7.46 9.47
CA VAL A 23 9.33 7.95 9.91
C VAL A 23 9.28 9.41 10.34
N GLU A 24 8.49 10.24 9.64
CA GLU A 24 8.25 11.64 10.01
C GLU A 24 7.34 11.80 11.23
N GLY A 25 6.72 10.73 11.71
CA GLY A 25 5.77 10.75 12.83
C GLY A 25 4.38 11.25 12.46
N GLN A 26 4.08 11.46 11.18
CA GLN A 26 2.79 11.95 10.65
C GLN A 26 1.74 10.83 10.56
N THR A 27 1.62 10.03 11.61
CA THR A 27 0.74 8.84 11.62
C THR A 27 -0.72 9.16 11.91
N GLU A 28 -1.02 10.34 12.46
CA GLU A 28 -2.38 10.82 12.73
C GLU A 28 -2.96 11.61 11.53
N ASP A 29 -2.16 11.83 10.50
CA ASP A 29 -2.54 12.65 9.35
C ASP A 29 -3.42 11.88 8.36
N GLN A 30 -4.31 12.59 7.67
CA GLN A 30 -5.28 11.99 6.75
C GLN A 30 -4.60 11.19 5.63
N ASP A 31 -3.43 11.66 5.17
CA ASP A 31 -2.67 10.99 4.13
C ASP A 31 -2.09 9.65 4.58
N PHE A 32 -1.66 9.54 5.84
CA PHE A 32 -1.17 8.26 6.38
C PHE A 32 -2.28 7.22 6.40
N GLN A 33 -3.46 7.60 6.89
CA GLN A 33 -4.61 6.71 6.91
C GLN A 33 -5.02 6.30 5.50
N ARG A 34 -5.11 7.24 4.56
CA ARG A 34 -5.48 6.97 3.17
C ARG A 34 -4.53 6.00 2.48
N ILE A 35 -3.23 6.23 2.60
CA ILE A 35 -2.22 5.34 1.99
C ILE A 35 -2.24 3.98 2.68
N GLY A 36 -2.40 3.94 4.00
CA GLY A 36 -2.50 2.71 4.77
C GLY A 36 -3.69 1.83 4.36
N GLU A 37 -4.87 2.42 4.19
CA GLU A 37 -6.08 1.74 3.73
C GLU A 37 -5.89 1.14 2.32
N GLU A 38 -5.29 1.90 1.40
CA GLU A 38 -5.01 1.44 0.03
C GLU A 38 -4.02 0.26 0.02
N VAL A 39 -2.92 0.37 0.77
CA VAL A 39 -1.94 -0.73 0.90
C VAL A 39 -2.61 -1.96 1.51
N PHE A 40 -3.43 -1.79 2.56
CA PHE A 40 -4.14 -2.88 3.20
C PHE A 40 -5.11 -3.58 2.23
N ALA A 41 -5.90 -2.82 1.47
CA ALA A 41 -6.84 -3.37 0.49
C ALA A 41 -6.12 -4.22 -0.57
N ARG A 42 -4.99 -3.74 -1.09
CA ARG A 42 -4.18 -4.48 -2.09
C ARG A 42 -3.55 -5.74 -1.54
N LEU A 43 -3.06 -5.70 -0.30
CA LEU A 43 -2.54 -6.89 0.38
C LEU A 43 -3.65 -7.93 0.60
N MET A 44 -4.86 -7.49 0.96
CA MET A 44 -6.02 -8.39 1.09
C MET A 44 -6.47 -8.97 -0.24
N ASP A 45 -6.44 -8.19 -1.32
CA ASP A 45 -6.74 -8.71 -2.67
C ASP A 45 -5.72 -9.77 -3.11
N THR A 46 -4.43 -9.51 -2.87
CA THR A 46 -3.33 -10.39 -3.28
C THR A 46 -3.24 -11.67 -2.43
N TYR A 47 -3.32 -11.53 -1.11
CA TYR A 47 -3.00 -12.61 -0.15
C TYR A 47 -4.22 -13.07 0.66
N GLY A 48 -5.25 -12.24 0.82
CA GLY A 48 -6.43 -12.57 1.62
C GLY A 48 -7.30 -13.68 1.02
N GLN A 49 -7.15 -13.97 -0.26
CA GLN A 49 -7.79 -15.13 -0.91
C GLN A 49 -7.06 -16.47 -0.62
N GLN A 50 -5.79 -16.43 -0.18
CA GLN A 50 -5.03 -17.66 0.11
C GLN A 50 -5.37 -18.31 1.46
N THR A 51 -5.99 -17.58 2.38
CA THR A 51 -6.38 -18.07 3.72
C THR A 51 -7.77 -18.73 3.78
N ALA A 52 -8.53 -18.73 2.68
CA ALA A 52 -9.89 -19.30 2.61
C ALA A 52 -9.96 -20.75 2.07
N ALA A 53 -8.83 -21.48 2.03
CA ALA A 53 -8.74 -22.85 1.51
C ALA A 53 -8.60 -23.91 2.62
#